data_AF-A0A519LRQ9-F1
#
_entry.id   AF-A0A519LRQ9-F1
#
_cell.length_a   1.000
_cell.length_b   1.000
_cell.length_c   1.000
_cell.angle_alpha   90.00
_cell.angle_beta   90.00
_cell.angle_gamma   90.00
#
_symmetry.space_group_name_H-M   'P 1'
#
loop_
_entity.id
_entity.type
_entity.pdbx_description
1 polymer ?
#
loop_
_entity_poly.entity_id
_entity_poly.type
_entity_poly.pdbx_seq_one_letter_code
_entity_poly.pdbx_strand_id
1 'polypeptide(L)'
;MEHRPHPHLGSSSPLRSTWRAAQADAPASGRWALHHTAALVLATLAPAGAAFAQAAPAATAGAAAGADAGWRRCAALSTDNQARLACFDQLAAEQTWKAPGASAGGSADASAVPPPVDTTLPATRIIDVARTDGCRDAQYSDLSRFWELESGTDCGTFRFRGYRPITLSVVAGSNVNRQPTSDAADHSATESTPYRRAENRIQLSVRTKVAQGLLTQGHPTLKDSVWFGYTQQSYWQLFTPEISRPFRATDHEPEVMYVYPTTAELPFGWKWRYSGV
;
A
#
# COMPACT_ATOMS: atom_id res chain seq x y z
N MET A 1 57.79 64.47 -16.55
CA MET A 1 57.59 64.26 -18.00
C MET A 1 56.98 62.88 -18.18
N GLU A 2 55.74 62.62 -17.78
CA GLU A 2 54.48 63.30 -18.10
C GLU A 2 54.13 63.16 -19.58
N HIS A 3 53.23 62.21 -19.89
CA HIS A 3 52.09 62.40 -20.76
C HIS A 3 51.12 61.19 -20.68
N ARG A 4 49.96 61.44 -20.07
CA ARG A 4 48.64 60.87 -20.44
C ARG A 4 47.91 61.97 -21.28
N PRO A 5 46.66 61.78 -21.74
CA PRO A 5 46.00 60.68 -22.47
C PRO A 5 45.25 61.24 -23.73
N HIS A 6 44.48 60.43 -24.49
CA HIS A 6 43.12 60.72 -25.03
C HIS A 6 42.65 59.74 -26.15
N PRO A 7 41.32 59.67 -26.46
CA PRO A 7 40.57 58.41 -26.60
C PRO A 7 40.00 58.17 -28.00
N HIS A 8 39.36 57.02 -28.21
CA HIS A 8 38.36 56.85 -29.27
C HIS A 8 37.07 56.18 -28.76
N LEU A 9 35.97 56.86 -29.06
CA LEU A 9 34.57 56.45 -28.96
C LEU A 9 34.20 55.43 -30.07
N GLY A 10 33.19 54.60 -29.79
CA GLY A 10 32.38 53.90 -30.79
C GLY A 10 31.51 52.82 -30.14
N SER A 11 30.29 53.15 -29.69
CA SER A 11 29.00 52.83 -30.38
C SER A 11 28.74 51.31 -30.48
N SER A 12 28.01 50.69 -29.55
CA SER A 12 26.55 50.50 -29.49
C SER A 12 25.90 49.74 -30.66
N SER A 13 25.60 48.44 -30.48
CA SER A 13 24.26 47.88 -30.74
C SER A 13 24.12 46.38 -30.38
N PRO A 14 22.89 45.92 -30.07
CA PRO A 14 22.63 44.65 -29.39
C PRO A 14 22.31 43.51 -30.35
N LEU A 15 22.89 42.32 -30.13
CA LEU A 15 22.46 41.10 -30.78
C LEU A 15 21.23 40.53 -30.05
N ARG A 16 20.06 40.75 -30.65
CA ARG A 16 18.77 40.19 -30.25
C ARG A 16 18.79 38.67 -30.44
N SER A 17 18.48 37.96 -29.36
CA SER A 17 18.11 36.55 -29.34
C SER A 17 16.85 36.32 -30.17
N THR A 18 16.92 35.49 -31.21
CA THR A 18 15.75 34.93 -31.88
C THR A 18 15.62 33.47 -31.49
N TRP A 19 14.70 33.20 -30.56
CA TRP A 19 14.22 31.85 -30.28
C TRP A 19 13.28 31.45 -31.43
N ARG A 20 13.71 30.53 -32.31
CA ARG A 20 12.79 29.84 -33.22
C ARG A 20 12.20 28.64 -32.48
N ALA A 21 10.89 28.71 -32.25
CA ALA A 21 10.09 27.56 -31.86
C ALA A 21 10.09 26.54 -33.00
N ALA A 22 10.60 25.34 -32.74
CA ALA A 22 10.43 24.20 -33.62
C ALA A 22 8.99 23.68 -33.45
N GLN A 23 8.21 23.75 -34.52
CA GLN A 23 6.88 23.14 -34.62
C GLN A 23 7.06 21.62 -34.71
N ALA A 24 6.40 20.90 -33.80
CA ALA A 24 6.26 19.45 -33.86
C ALA A 24 4.97 19.12 -34.62
N ASP A 25 5.11 18.50 -35.77
CA ASP A 25 4.01 17.92 -36.54
C ASP A 25 3.39 16.74 -35.78
N ALA A 26 2.06 16.79 -35.61
CA ALA A 26 1.27 15.70 -35.05
C ALA A 26 0.97 14.65 -36.14
N PRO A 27 1.06 13.33 -35.85
CA PRO A 27 0.63 12.31 -36.80
C PRO A 27 -0.90 12.13 -36.78
N ALA A 28 -1.40 11.81 -37.97
CA ALA A 28 -2.78 11.75 -38.39
C ALA A 28 -3.65 10.72 -37.64
N SER A 29 -4.91 11.09 -37.47
CA SER A 29 -6.00 10.29 -36.94
C SER A 29 -6.37 9.13 -37.87
N GLY A 30 -6.17 7.90 -37.40
CA GLY A 30 -6.63 6.67 -38.05
C GLY A 30 -8.14 6.51 -37.92
N ARG A 31 -8.87 6.62 -39.04
CA ARG A 31 -10.30 6.28 -39.13
C ARG A 31 -10.42 4.77 -39.33
N TRP A 32 -10.85 4.03 -38.31
CA TRP A 32 -11.25 2.62 -38.45
C TRP A 32 -12.71 2.56 -38.90
N ALA A 33 -12.92 2.18 -40.17
CA ALA A 33 -14.23 1.85 -40.70
C ALA A 33 -14.54 0.38 -40.37
N LEU A 34 -15.53 0.15 -39.51
CA LEU A 34 -16.09 -1.17 -39.23
C LEU A 34 -17.15 -1.49 -40.30
N HIS A 35 -16.82 -2.36 -41.25
CA HIS A 35 -17.79 -2.93 -42.18
C HIS A 35 -18.58 -4.05 -41.50
N HIS A 36 -19.88 -3.82 -41.33
CA HIS A 36 -20.86 -4.86 -41.01
C HIS A 36 -21.06 -5.78 -42.22
N THR A 37 -20.85 -7.09 -42.05
CA THR A 37 -21.39 -8.09 -42.96
C THR A 37 -22.18 -9.11 -42.15
N ALA A 38 -23.49 -9.09 -42.38
CA ALA A 38 -24.43 -10.10 -41.96
C ALA A 38 -24.47 -11.19 -43.04
N ALA A 39 -24.44 -12.47 -42.64
CA ALA A 39 -24.86 -13.56 -43.48
C ALA A 39 -25.50 -14.65 -42.61
N LEU A 40 -26.82 -14.77 -42.75
CA LEU A 40 -27.64 -15.89 -42.29
C LEU A 40 -27.24 -17.18 -43.01
N VAL A 41 -27.19 -18.30 -42.28
CA VAL A 41 -27.45 -19.64 -42.84
C VAL A 41 -28.35 -20.41 -41.87
N LEU A 42 -29.52 -20.80 -42.36
CA LEU A 42 -30.52 -21.66 -41.72
C LEU A 42 -30.47 -23.05 -42.38
N ALA A 43 -30.58 -24.13 -41.58
CA ALA A 43 -31.26 -25.42 -41.85
C ALA A 43 -30.67 -26.51 -40.92
N THR A 44 -31.29 -26.82 -39.78
CA THR A 44 -32.30 -27.89 -39.53
C THR A 44 -31.87 -29.31 -39.89
N LEU A 45 -31.73 -30.17 -38.86
CA LEU A 45 -32.10 -31.59 -38.85
C LEU A 45 -32.05 -32.14 -37.41
N ALA A 46 -33.14 -32.78 -36.98
CA ALA A 46 -33.30 -33.58 -35.74
C ALA A 46 -34.03 -34.88 -36.18
N PRO A 47 -34.36 -35.86 -35.30
CA PRO A 47 -33.82 -36.30 -34.01
C PRO A 47 -33.60 -37.85 -33.94
N ALA A 48 -32.91 -38.35 -32.90
CA ALA A 48 -33.05 -39.70 -32.30
C ALA A 48 -32.19 -39.69 -31.02
N GLY A 49 -32.66 -40.01 -29.82
CA GLY A 49 -33.47 -41.15 -29.44
C GLY A 49 -32.62 -42.11 -28.61
N ALA A 50 -32.44 -41.83 -27.32
CA ALA A 50 -31.95 -42.80 -26.33
C ALA A 50 -32.38 -42.38 -24.92
N ALA A 51 -33.44 -43.03 -24.44
CA ALA A 51 -33.86 -42.99 -23.05
C ALA A 51 -32.83 -43.75 -22.21
N PHE A 52 -32.21 -43.07 -21.25
CA PHE A 52 -31.61 -43.71 -20.08
C PHE A 52 -32.43 -43.34 -18.86
N ALA A 53 -33.21 -44.32 -18.38
CA ALA A 53 -33.78 -44.30 -17.06
C ALA A 53 -32.63 -44.30 -16.04
N GLN A 54 -32.45 -43.18 -15.34
CA GLN A 54 -31.58 -43.11 -14.18
C GLN A 54 -32.48 -43.14 -12.95
N ALA A 55 -32.43 -44.26 -12.23
CA ALA A 55 -33.00 -44.39 -10.91
C ALA A 55 -32.37 -43.32 -9.99
N ALA A 56 -33.20 -42.48 -9.39
CA ALA A 56 -32.78 -41.53 -8.38
C ALA A 56 -32.22 -42.30 -7.17
N PRO A 57 -30.98 -42.07 -6.73
CA PRO A 57 -30.60 -42.45 -5.39
C PRO A 57 -31.35 -41.51 -4.44
N ALA A 58 -32.07 -42.08 -3.47
CA ALA A 58 -32.56 -41.35 -2.32
C ALA A 58 -31.33 -40.83 -1.55
N ALA A 59 -30.88 -39.62 -1.90
CA ALA A 59 -29.90 -38.91 -1.12
C ALA A 59 -30.58 -38.48 0.19
N THR A 60 -30.10 -39.04 1.29
CA THR A 60 -30.35 -38.57 2.65
C THR A 60 -29.85 -37.12 2.76
N ALA A 61 -30.68 -36.16 2.37
CA ALA A 61 -30.48 -34.74 2.66
C ALA A 61 -30.84 -34.50 4.13
N GLY A 62 -29.89 -34.75 5.03
CA GLY A 62 -30.12 -34.62 6.46
C GLY A 62 -28.83 -34.46 7.23
N ALA A 63 -28.22 -33.27 7.15
CA ALA A 63 -27.33 -32.74 8.20
C ALA A 63 -26.95 -31.27 7.94
N ALA A 64 -26.67 -30.89 6.69
CA ALA A 64 -26.20 -29.52 6.39
C ALA A 64 -27.32 -28.48 6.23
N ALA A 65 -28.54 -28.88 5.87
CA ALA A 65 -29.66 -27.95 5.70
C ALA A 65 -30.23 -27.41 7.03
N GLY A 66 -29.91 -28.02 8.17
CA GLY A 66 -30.46 -27.66 9.48
C GLY A 66 -29.81 -26.42 10.10
N ALA A 67 -28.48 -26.30 10.01
CA ALA A 67 -27.71 -25.21 10.61
C ALA A 67 -27.96 -23.87 9.90
N ASP A 68 -28.01 -23.88 8.56
CA ASP A 68 -28.30 -22.70 7.76
C ASP A 68 -29.78 -22.26 7.83
N ALA A 69 -30.69 -23.15 8.27
CA ALA A 69 -32.11 -22.85 8.43
C ALA A 69 -32.47 -22.34 9.84
N GLY A 70 -31.72 -22.73 10.88
CA GLY A 70 -31.98 -22.36 12.27
C GLY A 70 -31.87 -20.85 12.53
N TRP A 71 -30.77 -20.23 12.09
CA TRP A 71 -30.54 -18.80 12.31
C TRP A 71 -31.56 -17.91 11.56
N ARG A 72 -31.98 -18.32 10.35
CA ARG A 72 -33.01 -17.59 9.56
C ARG A 72 -34.37 -17.60 10.25
N ARG A 73 -34.69 -18.65 11.02
CA ARG A 73 -35.93 -18.75 11.80
C ARG A 73 -35.94 -17.77 12.97
N CYS A 74 -34.83 -17.68 13.71
CA CYS A 74 -34.71 -16.69 14.79
C CYS A 74 -34.70 -15.25 14.25
N ALA A 75 -34.06 -15.01 13.10
CA ALA A 75 -34.02 -13.68 12.47
C ALA A 75 -35.41 -13.16 12.01
N ALA A 76 -36.35 -14.06 11.71
CA ALA A 76 -37.71 -13.70 11.30
C ALA A 76 -38.59 -13.14 12.44
N LEU A 77 -38.20 -13.33 13.71
CA LEU A 77 -38.89 -12.77 14.87
C LEU A 77 -38.53 -11.27 15.02
N SER A 78 -39.16 -10.41 14.23
CA SER A 78 -38.82 -8.98 14.15
C SER A 78 -39.57 -8.09 15.14
N THR A 79 -40.70 -8.55 15.68
CA THR A 79 -41.60 -7.77 16.54
C THR A 79 -41.44 -8.06 18.03
N ASP A 80 -40.76 -9.15 18.40
CA ASP A 80 -40.49 -9.51 19.79
C ASP A 80 -38.99 -9.80 19.99
N ASN A 81 -38.30 -8.81 20.59
CA ASN A 81 -36.87 -8.88 20.83
C ASN A 81 -36.48 -9.92 21.88
N GLN A 82 -37.35 -10.18 22.87
CA GLN A 82 -37.08 -11.16 23.93
C GLN A 82 -37.20 -12.58 23.36
N ALA A 83 -38.24 -12.84 22.57
CA ALA A 83 -38.40 -14.12 21.88
C ALA A 83 -37.27 -14.38 20.87
N ARG A 84 -36.83 -13.34 20.15
CA ARG A 84 -35.69 -13.46 19.23
C ARG A 84 -34.39 -13.83 19.95
N LEU A 85 -34.10 -13.18 21.08
CA LEU A 85 -32.89 -13.45 21.86
C LEU A 85 -32.90 -14.88 22.39
N ALA A 86 -33.99 -15.31 23.02
CA ALA A 86 -34.13 -16.68 23.54
C ALA A 86 -33.96 -17.75 22.44
N CYS A 87 -34.43 -17.49 21.22
CA CYS A 87 -34.24 -18.38 20.07
C CYS A 87 -32.76 -18.55 19.70
N PHE A 88 -31.99 -17.45 19.69
CA PHE A 88 -30.55 -17.52 19.41
C PHE A 88 -29.76 -18.19 20.55
N ASP A 89 -30.16 -17.97 21.80
CA ASP A 89 -29.54 -18.63 22.96
C ASP A 89 -29.72 -20.16 22.92
N GLN A 90 -30.92 -20.62 22.54
CA GLN A 90 -31.19 -22.05 22.36
C GLN A 90 -30.38 -22.63 21.19
N LEU A 91 -30.32 -21.93 20.05
CA LEU A 91 -29.53 -22.36 18.90
C LEU A 91 -28.04 -22.47 19.25
N ALA A 92 -27.51 -21.54 20.06
CA ALA A 92 -26.13 -21.57 20.53
C ALA A 92 -25.87 -22.73 21.51
N ALA A 93 -26.81 -23.04 22.39
CA ALA A 93 -26.71 -24.19 23.31
C ALA A 93 -26.70 -25.53 22.55
N GLU A 94 -27.46 -25.64 21.46
CA GLU A 94 -27.46 -26.83 20.58
C GLU A 94 -26.12 -27.01 19.84
N GLN A 95 -25.38 -25.93 19.59
CA GLN A 95 -24.04 -25.97 19.01
C GLN A 95 -22.95 -26.34 20.02
N THR A 96 -23.26 -27.17 21.03
CA THR A 96 -22.26 -27.70 21.97
C THR A 96 -21.14 -28.38 21.18
N TRP A 97 -20.07 -27.64 20.97
CA TRP A 97 -18.86 -28.06 20.30
C TRP A 97 -18.27 -29.19 21.16
N LYS A 98 -18.39 -30.44 20.71
CA LYS A 98 -17.56 -31.53 21.22
C LYS A 98 -16.15 -31.29 20.71
N ALA A 99 -15.33 -30.60 21.50
CA ALA A 99 -13.89 -30.67 21.35
C ALA A 99 -13.47 -32.16 21.33
N PRO A 100 -12.59 -32.60 20.42
CA PRO A 100 -12.05 -33.95 20.51
C PRO A 100 -11.42 -34.12 21.88
N GLY A 101 -11.83 -35.16 22.62
CA GLY A 101 -11.38 -35.38 23.99
C GLY A 101 -9.86 -35.43 24.07
N ALA A 102 -9.27 -34.40 24.68
CA ALA A 102 -7.90 -34.46 25.15
C ALA A 102 -7.86 -35.42 26.35
N SER A 103 -7.01 -36.45 26.24
CA SER A 103 -6.76 -37.44 27.27
C SER A 103 -6.48 -36.77 28.62
N ALA A 104 -7.19 -37.25 29.64
CA ALA A 104 -7.02 -36.83 31.02
C ALA A 104 -5.59 -37.02 31.52
N GLY A 105 -5.11 -36.04 32.29
CA GLY A 105 -3.92 -36.17 33.14
C GLY A 105 -3.50 -34.84 33.75
N GLY A 106 -4.01 -34.51 34.94
CA GLY A 106 -3.38 -33.51 35.82
C GLY A 106 -4.32 -32.46 36.41
N SER A 107 -4.78 -32.75 37.63
CA SER A 107 -5.11 -31.87 38.77
C SER A 107 -5.45 -30.40 38.55
N ALA A 108 -6.61 -30.05 39.11
CA ALA A 108 -7.17 -28.71 39.24
C ALA A 108 -6.21 -27.69 39.86
N ASP A 109 -6.24 -26.47 39.31
CA ASP A 109 -6.12 -25.27 40.11
C ASP A 109 -7.27 -24.32 39.75
N ALA A 110 -8.09 -24.04 40.75
CA ALA A 110 -9.22 -23.14 40.65
C ALA A 110 -8.77 -21.76 41.13
N SER A 111 -8.72 -20.77 40.23
CA SER A 111 -9.06 -19.36 40.47
C SER A 111 -8.42 -18.45 39.42
N ALA A 112 -9.27 -17.86 38.56
CA ALA A 112 -9.16 -16.47 38.12
C ALA A 112 -10.36 -16.17 37.21
N VAL A 113 -11.47 -15.75 37.80
CA VAL A 113 -12.52 -15.04 37.06
C VAL A 113 -11.98 -13.64 36.78
N PRO A 114 -11.79 -13.21 35.52
CA PRO A 114 -11.42 -11.83 35.22
C PRO A 114 -12.54 -10.88 35.68
N PRO A 115 -12.23 -9.65 36.14
CA PRO A 115 -13.24 -8.71 36.60
C PRO A 115 -14.24 -8.37 35.47
N PRO A 116 -15.50 -8.06 35.82
CA PRO A 116 -16.52 -7.72 34.84
C PRO A 116 -16.11 -6.46 34.06
N VAL A 117 -16.27 -6.54 32.74
CA VAL A 117 -15.94 -5.47 31.79
C VAL A 117 -16.85 -4.27 32.04
N ASP A 118 -16.27 -3.07 32.17
CA ASP A 118 -17.01 -1.83 32.38
C ASP A 118 -17.87 -1.48 31.16
N THR A 119 -19.20 -1.53 31.33
CA THR A 119 -20.19 -1.29 30.29
C THR A 119 -20.44 0.20 29.99
N THR A 120 -19.75 1.12 30.68
CA THR A 120 -19.86 2.57 30.46
C THR A 120 -18.93 3.10 29.37
N LEU A 121 -17.97 2.28 28.94
CA LEU A 121 -17.14 2.55 27.77
C LEU A 121 -17.88 2.11 26.51
N PRO A 122 -17.94 2.92 25.44
CA PRO A 122 -18.56 2.51 24.20
C PRO A 122 -17.83 1.28 23.67
N ALA A 123 -18.54 0.15 23.58
CA ALA A 123 -18.04 -1.07 23.00
C ALA A 123 -17.67 -0.82 21.54
N THR A 124 -16.38 -0.58 21.27
CA THR A 124 -15.80 -0.74 19.94
C THR A 124 -15.90 -2.22 19.62
N ARG A 125 -17.02 -2.59 18.99
CA ARG A 125 -17.22 -3.92 18.46
C ARG A 125 -16.10 -4.20 17.45
N ILE A 126 -15.14 -5.02 17.84
CA ILE A 126 -14.26 -5.73 16.91
C ILE A 126 -15.13 -6.85 16.31
N ILE A 127 -16.05 -6.48 15.42
CA ILE A 127 -16.54 -7.46 14.46
C ILE A 127 -15.46 -7.51 13.38
N ASP A 128 -14.76 -8.63 13.30
CA ASP A 128 -13.86 -9.01 12.21
C ASP A 128 -14.69 -9.17 10.92
N VAL A 129 -15.34 -8.10 10.44
CA VAL A 129 -15.96 -8.03 9.11
C VAL A 129 -14.87 -7.53 8.18
N ALA A 130 -14.26 -8.45 7.44
CA ALA A 130 -13.23 -8.19 6.44
C ALA A 130 -12.07 -7.33 7.00
N ARG A 131 -11.11 -8.02 7.63
CA ARG A 131 -9.84 -7.55 8.21
C ARG A 131 -9.03 -6.65 7.25
N THR A 132 -9.51 -5.44 6.98
CA THR A 132 -8.68 -4.36 6.47
C THR A 132 -7.71 -4.04 7.59
N ASP A 133 -6.45 -4.48 7.43
CA ASP A 133 -5.31 -4.04 8.24
C ASP A 133 -5.49 -2.55 8.57
N GLY A 134 -5.42 -2.13 9.84
CA GLY A 134 -5.83 -0.78 10.26
C GLY A 134 -5.17 0.34 9.45
N CYS A 135 -3.88 0.21 9.14
CA CYS A 135 -3.14 1.13 8.27
C CYS A 135 -3.60 1.16 6.79
N ARG A 136 -4.59 0.35 6.40
CA ARG A 136 -5.24 0.31 5.09
C ARG A 136 -6.72 0.68 5.16
N ASP A 137 -7.26 1.00 6.33
CA ASP A 137 -8.66 1.38 6.48
C ASP A 137 -8.94 2.75 5.83
N ALA A 138 -9.76 2.72 4.77
CA ALA A 138 -10.15 3.87 3.96
C ALA A 138 -10.85 4.98 4.75
N GLN A 139 -11.43 4.67 5.93
CA GLN A 139 -12.14 5.64 6.78
C GLN A 139 -11.22 6.71 7.39
N TYR A 140 -9.94 6.39 7.56
CA TYR A 140 -8.94 7.32 8.08
C TYR A 140 -8.30 8.15 6.97
N SER A 141 -7.64 9.26 7.31
CA SER A 141 -6.92 10.06 6.32
C SER A 141 -5.63 9.37 5.86
N ASP A 142 -5.12 9.70 4.67
CA ASP A 142 -3.84 9.16 4.18
C ASP A 142 -2.69 9.41 5.14
N LEU A 143 -2.62 10.60 5.73
CA LEU A 143 -1.59 10.96 6.71
C LEU A 143 -1.67 10.09 7.98
N SER A 144 -2.90 9.83 8.45
CA SER A 144 -3.19 9.01 9.62
C SER A 144 -2.81 7.56 9.38
N ARG A 145 -3.15 7.00 8.20
CA ARG A 145 -2.70 5.67 7.77
C ARG A 145 -1.20 5.59 7.56
N PHE A 146 -0.61 6.61 6.94
CA PHE A 146 0.81 6.64 6.63
C PHE A 146 1.62 6.65 7.92
N TRP A 147 1.34 7.53 8.87
CA TRP A 147 2.10 7.58 10.12
C TRP A 147 1.53 6.72 11.25
N GLU A 148 0.43 6.01 10.99
CA GLU A 148 -0.28 5.16 11.97
C GLU A 148 -0.55 5.93 13.27
N LEU A 149 -1.16 7.11 13.10
CA LEU A 149 -1.33 8.13 14.14
C LEU A 149 -2.42 7.78 15.18
N GLU A 150 -3.21 6.75 14.93
CA GLU A 150 -4.31 6.30 15.78
C GLU A 150 -4.31 4.78 15.95
N SER A 151 -4.98 4.30 17.00
CA SER A 151 -5.20 2.88 17.27
C SER A 151 -5.90 2.15 16.12
N GLY A 152 -6.81 2.82 15.41
CA GLY A 152 -7.48 2.26 14.23
C GLY A 152 -6.63 2.23 12.96
N THR A 153 -5.50 2.96 12.93
CA THR A 153 -4.54 2.95 11.81
C THR A 153 -3.26 2.17 12.09
N ASP A 154 -3.14 1.55 13.27
CA ASP A 154 -1.98 0.76 13.64
C ASP A 154 -1.96 -0.59 12.92
N CYS A 155 -0.83 -0.90 12.29
CA CYS A 155 -0.55 -2.19 11.69
C CYS A 155 0.50 -3.00 12.46
N GLY A 156 1.02 -2.47 13.58
CA GLY A 156 1.98 -3.13 14.46
C GLY A 156 3.44 -2.82 14.15
N THR A 157 4.34 -3.12 15.09
CA THR A 157 5.78 -2.87 14.93
C THR A 157 6.46 -3.89 14.00
N PHE A 158 7.62 -3.53 13.47
CA PHE A 158 8.51 -4.38 12.67
C PHE A 158 7.96 -4.95 11.36
N ARG A 159 6.77 -4.52 10.89
CA ARG A 159 6.32 -4.80 9.51
C ARG A 159 6.89 -3.76 8.55
N PHE A 160 7.15 -4.15 7.31
CA PHE A 160 7.60 -3.22 6.28
C PHE A 160 6.43 -2.47 5.64
N ARG A 161 6.62 -1.16 5.44
CA ARG A 161 5.74 -0.27 4.67
C ARG A 161 6.57 0.42 3.59
N GLY A 162 5.90 0.86 2.52
CA GLY A 162 6.51 1.84 1.60
C GLY A 162 6.78 3.16 2.33
N TYR A 163 7.86 3.85 1.95
CA TYR A 163 8.22 5.15 2.51
C TYR A 163 8.21 6.24 1.44
N ARG A 164 9.19 6.24 0.54
CA ARG A 164 9.22 7.05 -0.68
C ARG A 164 8.81 6.20 -1.89
N PRO A 165 8.59 6.80 -3.09
CA PRO A 165 8.26 6.03 -4.28
C PRO A 165 9.27 4.92 -4.57
N ILE A 166 8.78 3.70 -4.70
CA ILE A 166 9.58 2.55 -5.14
C ILE A 166 9.44 2.47 -6.66
N THR A 167 10.54 2.70 -7.38
CA THR A 167 10.49 2.83 -8.84
C THR A 167 11.63 2.09 -9.53
N LEU A 168 11.35 1.58 -10.73
CA LEU A 168 12.33 1.13 -11.70
C LEU A 168 12.10 1.93 -12.98
N SER A 169 13.10 2.67 -13.43
CA SER A 169 12.97 3.61 -14.54
C SER A 169 14.21 3.60 -15.41
N VAL A 170 14.06 4.04 -16.67
CA VAL A 170 15.20 4.37 -17.54
C VAL A 170 15.38 5.88 -17.48
N VAL A 171 16.62 6.32 -17.26
CA VAL A 171 16.99 7.73 -17.21
C VAL A 171 18.08 8.00 -18.25
N ALA A 172 18.08 9.21 -18.81
CA ALA A 172 19.11 9.64 -19.75
C ALA A 172 19.55 11.08 -19.44
N GLY A 173 20.86 11.30 -19.38
CA GLY A 173 21.46 12.61 -19.15
C GLY A 173 22.16 13.18 -20.38
N SER A 174 22.47 14.48 -20.36
CA SER A 174 23.36 15.11 -21.35
C SER A 174 24.82 14.70 -21.14
N ASN A 175 25.22 14.40 -19.89
CA ASN A 175 26.54 13.96 -19.48
C ASN A 175 26.46 12.87 -18.39
N VAL A 176 27.54 12.10 -18.21
CA VAL A 176 27.72 11.15 -17.11
C VAL A 176 29.14 11.26 -16.57
N ASN A 177 29.31 11.26 -15.24
CA ASN A 177 30.64 11.23 -14.64
C ASN A 177 31.29 9.86 -14.91
N ARG A 178 32.38 9.85 -15.68
CA ARG A 178 33.13 8.64 -16.08
C ARG A 178 34.31 8.31 -15.17
N GLN A 179 34.63 9.19 -14.23
CA GLN A 179 35.69 9.03 -13.24
C GLN A 179 35.13 9.47 -11.87
N PRO A 180 34.23 8.67 -11.27
CA PRO A 180 33.67 9.01 -9.96
C PRO A 180 34.74 8.95 -8.87
N THR A 181 34.60 9.83 -7.90
CA THR A 181 35.45 9.92 -6.71
C THR A 181 34.57 10.02 -5.47
N SER A 182 35.10 9.57 -4.34
CA SER A 182 34.49 9.76 -3.02
C SER A 182 35.56 10.06 -1.98
N ASP A 183 35.15 10.60 -0.84
CA ASP A 183 36.07 10.98 0.26
C ASP A 183 36.67 9.77 0.98
N ALA A 184 36.13 8.57 0.76
CA ALA A 184 36.65 7.36 1.35
C ALA A 184 38.01 6.99 0.71
N ALA A 185 38.96 6.58 1.55
CA ALA A 185 40.31 6.22 1.09
C ALA A 185 40.26 5.13 0.01
N ASP A 186 41.04 5.28 -1.05
CA ASP A 186 41.10 4.37 -2.19
C ASP A 186 39.77 4.17 -2.96
N HIS A 187 38.78 5.05 -2.77
CA HIS A 187 37.51 5.03 -3.49
C HIS A 187 37.39 6.17 -4.51
N SER A 188 38.42 6.29 -5.35
CA SER A 188 38.46 7.21 -6.49
C SER A 188 38.88 6.47 -7.76
N ALA A 189 38.14 6.65 -8.85
CA ALA A 189 38.46 6.04 -10.13
C ALA A 189 39.76 6.62 -10.70
N THR A 190 40.75 5.77 -10.91
CA THR A 190 42.04 6.13 -11.52
C THR A 190 41.95 6.25 -13.04
N GLU A 191 41.02 5.52 -13.67
CA GLU A 191 40.83 5.48 -15.12
C GLU A 191 39.38 5.81 -15.51
N SER A 192 39.22 6.31 -16.74
CA SER A 192 37.91 6.67 -17.28
C SER A 192 37.15 5.44 -17.72
N THR A 193 35.96 5.24 -17.17
CA THR A 193 35.07 4.13 -17.55
C THR A 193 34.08 4.61 -18.61
N PRO A 194 33.87 3.88 -19.72
CA PRO A 194 33.02 4.30 -20.83
C PRO A 194 31.52 4.13 -20.52
N TYR A 195 31.02 4.80 -19.49
CA TYR A 195 29.60 4.78 -19.15
C TYR A 195 28.73 5.40 -20.25
N ARG A 196 27.57 4.77 -20.49
CA ARG A 196 26.51 5.32 -21.32
C ARG A 196 25.72 6.35 -20.51
N ARG A 197 25.19 7.34 -21.23
CA ARG A 197 24.36 8.41 -20.66
C ARG A 197 22.93 7.96 -20.33
N ALA A 198 22.49 6.87 -20.96
CA ALA A 198 21.22 6.21 -20.67
C ALA A 198 21.47 5.00 -19.76
N GLU A 199 20.81 4.96 -18.62
CA GLU A 199 20.99 3.94 -17.58
C GLU A 199 19.66 3.63 -16.88
N ASN A 200 19.61 2.55 -16.12
CA ASN A 200 18.45 2.23 -15.31
C ASN A 200 18.62 2.87 -13.94
N ARG A 201 17.57 3.51 -13.43
CA ARG A 201 17.50 4.01 -12.06
C ARG A 201 16.51 3.17 -11.27
N ILE A 202 17.01 2.57 -10.20
CA ILE A 202 16.22 1.83 -9.21
C ILE A 202 16.14 2.69 -7.96
N GLN A 203 14.93 2.93 -7.47
CA GLN A 203 14.69 3.56 -6.18
C GLN A 203 13.91 2.57 -5.30
N LEU A 204 14.53 2.14 -4.21
CA LEU A 204 13.92 1.33 -3.17
C LEU A 204 13.73 2.21 -1.94
N SER A 205 12.57 2.17 -1.31
CA SER A 205 12.34 2.93 -0.09
C SER A 205 11.31 2.25 0.79
N VAL A 206 11.76 1.84 1.97
CA VAL A 206 10.96 1.14 2.96
C VAL A 206 11.07 1.82 4.31
N ARG A 207 10.06 1.63 5.14
CA ARG A 207 10.11 1.98 6.55
C ARG A 207 9.47 0.91 7.40
N THR A 208 9.83 0.91 8.67
CA THR A 208 9.24 0.05 9.68
C THR A 208 9.05 0.83 10.98
N LYS A 209 7.94 0.57 11.66
CA LYS A 209 7.67 1.14 12.97
C LYS A 209 8.46 0.33 14.00
N VAL A 210 9.37 0.96 14.73
CA VAL A 210 10.23 0.27 15.71
C VAL A 210 9.67 0.35 17.13
N ALA A 211 8.98 1.44 17.46
CA ALA A 211 8.34 1.64 18.75
C ALA A 211 7.10 2.53 18.60
N GLN A 212 6.17 2.45 19.55
CA GLN A 212 4.95 3.25 19.56
C GLN A 212 4.43 3.50 20.96
N GLY A 213 3.64 4.56 21.12
CA GLY A 213 3.06 4.92 22.41
C GLY A 213 4.12 5.33 23.42
N LEU A 214 5.16 6.08 23.05
CA LEU A 214 6.21 6.49 24.00
C LEU A 214 5.68 7.65 24.87
N LEU A 215 5.12 8.67 24.24
CA LEU A 215 4.53 9.85 24.91
C LEU A 215 3.00 9.79 24.96
N THR A 216 2.34 8.98 24.14
CA THR A 216 0.87 8.83 24.12
C THR A 216 0.37 7.62 24.92
N GLN A 217 1.12 7.21 25.95
CA GLN A 217 0.76 6.11 26.82
C GLN A 217 -0.62 6.33 27.45
N GLY A 218 -1.50 5.34 27.35
CA GLY A 218 -2.86 5.43 27.88
C GLY A 218 -3.83 6.32 27.08
N HIS A 219 -3.38 7.01 26.02
CA HIS A 219 -4.29 7.77 25.17
C HIS A 219 -5.23 6.80 24.42
N PRO A 220 -6.57 7.04 24.42
CA PRO A 220 -7.55 6.08 23.90
C PRO A 220 -7.47 5.87 22.38
N THR A 221 -7.09 6.90 21.64
CA THR A 221 -7.07 6.87 20.17
C THR A 221 -5.70 7.16 19.58
N LEU A 222 -5.10 8.31 19.90
CA LEU A 222 -3.83 8.75 19.36
C LEU A 222 -2.64 7.85 19.74
N LYS A 223 -1.72 7.66 18.80
CA LYS A 223 -0.48 6.90 18.94
C LYS A 223 0.70 7.64 18.31
N ASP A 224 1.69 7.96 19.13
CA ASP A 224 3.02 8.37 18.68
C ASP A 224 3.87 7.15 18.30
N SER A 225 4.89 7.36 17.48
CA SER A 225 5.72 6.27 16.97
C SER A 225 7.13 6.69 16.58
N VAL A 226 8.06 5.75 16.75
CA VAL A 226 9.41 5.83 16.20
C VAL A 226 9.46 4.93 14.98
N TRP A 227 10.01 5.45 13.89
CA TRP A 227 10.15 4.79 12.61
C TRP A 227 11.62 4.72 12.22
N PHE A 228 12.00 3.59 11.61
CA PHE A 228 13.24 3.48 10.86
C PHE A 228 12.89 3.43 9.37
N GLY A 229 13.50 4.31 8.59
CA GLY A 229 13.40 4.40 7.14
C GLY A 229 14.72 4.03 6.48
N TYR A 230 14.65 3.41 5.31
CA TYR A 230 15.80 3.17 4.47
C TYR A 230 15.42 3.42 3.02
N THR A 231 16.08 4.40 2.40
CA THR A 231 15.97 4.70 0.97
C THR A 231 17.29 4.39 0.30
N GLN A 232 17.22 3.73 -0.85
CA GLN A 232 18.37 3.41 -1.68
C GLN A 232 18.06 3.82 -3.13
N GLN A 233 18.99 4.53 -3.75
CA GLN A 233 18.93 4.87 -5.17
C GLN A 233 20.14 4.28 -5.89
N SER A 234 19.93 3.46 -6.91
CA SER A 234 21.00 2.85 -7.70
C SER A 234 20.89 3.22 -9.17
N TYR A 235 22.03 3.58 -9.78
CA TYR A 235 22.18 3.80 -11.21
C TYR A 235 22.91 2.62 -11.83
N TRP A 236 22.26 1.92 -12.75
CA TRP A 236 22.72 0.66 -13.34
C TRP A 236 22.95 0.78 -14.84
N GLN A 237 24.17 0.46 -15.28
CA GLN A 237 24.59 0.46 -16.68
C GLN A 237 24.09 -0.80 -17.44
N LEU A 238 22.81 -1.16 -17.26
CA LEU A 238 22.16 -2.32 -17.88
C LEU A 238 22.36 -2.39 -19.40
N PHE A 239 22.42 -1.23 -20.06
CA PHE A 239 22.55 -1.12 -21.52
C PHE A 239 24.00 -1.09 -22.02
N THR A 240 24.99 -1.33 -21.16
CA THR A 240 26.42 -1.29 -21.51
C THR A 240 27.05 -2.68 -21.33
N PRO A 241 26.76 -3.64 -22.24
CA PRO A 241 27.27 -5.00 -22.14
C PRO A 241 28.80 -5.07 -22.24
N GLU A 242 29.44 -4.08 -22.88
CA GLU A 242 30.89 -4.06 -23.12
C GLU A 242 31.71 -3.99 -21.82
N ILE A 243 31.12 -3.49 -20.73
CA ILE A 243 31.73 -3.40 -19.39
C ILE A 243 31.03 -4.30 -18.37
N SER A 244 30.29 -5.32 -18.83
CA SER A 244 29.54 -6.25 -17.96
C SER A 244 28.43 -5.61 -17.12
N ARG A 245 27.86 -4.48 -17.58
CA ARG A 245 26.66 -3.84 -16.99
C ARG A 245 26.79 -3.55 -15.48
N PRO A 246 27.78 -2.75 -15.04
CA PRO A 246 28.02 -2.46 -13.63
C PRO A 246 26.98 -1.50 -13.06
N PHE A 247 26.80 -1.53 -11.74
CA PHE A 247 26.17 -0.41 -11.02
C PHE A 247 27.17 0.73 -10.94
N ARG A 248 26.82 1.91 -11.47
CA ARG A 248 27.68 3.09 -11.49
C ARG A 248 27.72 3.81 -10.14
N ALA A 249 26.57 3.88 -9.47
CA ALA A 249 26.44 4.52 -8.17
C ALA A 249 25.29 3.88 -7.39
N THR A 250 25.44 3.80 -6.07
CA THR A 250 24.36 3.47 -5.14
C THR A 250 24.44 4.41 -3.95
N ASP A 251 23.37 5.16 -3.74
CA ASP A 251 23.22 6.09 -2.62
C ASP A 251 22.36 5.41 -1.54
N HIS A 252 22.83 5.46 -0.29
CA HIS A 252 22.18 4.86 0.87
C HIS A 252 21.74 5.96 1.86
N GLU A 253 20.44 6.04 2.13
CA GLU A 253 19.84 7.06 3.00
C GLU A 253 19.03 6.39 4.12
N PRO A 254 19.68 5.97 5.22
CA PRO A 254 19.00 5.51 6.42
C PRO A 254 18.51 6.70 7.25
N GLU A 255 17.30 6.61 7.80
CA GLU A 255 16.66 7.67 8.59
C GLU A 255 15.96 7.08 9.83
N VAL A 256 15.99 7.80 10.94
CA VAL A 256 15.17 7.52 12.12
C VAL A 256 14.27 8.71 12.34
N MET A 257 12.97 8.47 12.47
CA MET A 257 11.98 9.52 12.60
C MET A 257 11.14 9.28 13.85
N TYR A 258 10.87 10.33 14.61
CA TYR A 258 9.88 10.30 15.66
C TYR A 258 8.65 11.10 15.23
N VAL A 259 7.48 10.50 15.33
CA VAL A 259 6.21 11.09 14.87
C VAL A 259 5.22 11.12 16.02
N TYR A 260 4.75 12.32 16.32
CA TYR A 260 3.75 12.60 17.35
C TYR A 260 2.44 13.06 16.70
N PRO A 261 1.29 12.45 17.04
CA PRO A 261 0.00 12.85 16.51
C PRO A 261 -0.44 14.20 17.08
N THR A 262 -0.79 15.12 16.20
CA THR A 262 -1.27 16.47 16.56
C THR A 262 -2.70 16.64 16.05
N THR A 263 -3.52 17.42 16.76
CA THR A 263 -4.90 17.72 16.34
C THR A 263 -5.20 19.20 16.57
N ALA A 264 -4.38 20.08 15.99
CA ALA A 264 -4.60 21.52 16.09
C ALA A 264 -5.38 22.01 14.85
N GLU A 265 -6.49 22.70 15.09
CA GLU A 265 -7.22 23.44 14.07
C GLU A 265 -6.49 24.77 13.82
N LEU A 266 -6.22 25.07 12.56
CA LEU A 266 -5.51 26.27 12.10
C LEU A 266 -6.47 27.17 11.31
N PRO A 267 -6.16 28.47 11.14
CA PRO A 267 -6.95 29.37 10.31
C PRO A 267 -7.17 28.81 8.89
N PHE A 268 -8.26 29.25 8.24
CA PHE A 268 -8.66 28.82 6.90
C PHE A 268 -9.05 27.33 6.77
N GLY A 269 -9.41 26.68 7.88
CA GLY A 269 -9.89 25.29 7.87
C GLY A 269 -8.77 24.26 7.72
N TRP A 270 -7.52 24.65 7.96
CA TRP A 270 -6.40 23.71 7.97
C TRP A 270 -6.37 22.92 9.27
N LYS A 271 -5.95 21.66 9.17
CA LYS A 271 -5.79 20.80 10.34
C LYS A 271 -4.37 20.25 10.40
N TRP A 272 -3.67 20.58 11.47
CA TRP A 272 -2.35 20.02 11.77
C TRP A 272 -2.54 18.61 12.35
N ARG A 273 -2.03 17.59 11.65
CA ARG A 273 -2.25 16.17 11.97
C ARG A 273 -1.09 15.46 12.66
N TYR A 274 0.16 15.88 12.47
CA TYR A 274 1.31 15.32 13.19
C TYR A 274 2.47 16.29 13.23
N SER A 275 3.32 16.13 14.23
CA SER A 275 4.63 16.78 14.34
C SER A 275 5.69 15.69 14.40
N GLY A 276 6.88 15.93 13.86
CA GLY A 276 7.96 14.93 13.92
C GLY A 276 9.33 15.51 13.69
N VAL A 277 10.36 14.71 14.02
CA VAL A 277 11.78 14.98 13.79
C VAL A 277 12.43 13.79 13.11
#